data_AF-D5RND8-F1
#
_entry.id   AF-D5RND8-F1
#
_cell.length_a   1.000
_cell.length_b   1.000
_cell.length_c   1.000
_cell.angle_alpha   90.00
_cell.angle_beta   90.00
_cell.angle_gamma   90.00
#
_symmetry.space_group_name_H-M   'P 1'
#
loop_
_entity.id
_entity.type
_entity.pdbx_description
1 polymer ?
#
loop_
_entity_poly.entity_id
_entity_poly.type
_entity_poly.pdbx_seq_one_letter_code
_entity_poly.pdbx_strand_id
1 'polypeptide(L)'
;MLTDLSRVLGLWHARRGWLWAGAAMAVLATLAGVALLGFAGRGVSEGLRTGALTGVAVGSLLLLRPLMAARPLARYAERLVTHSATFRALADTRIWFFRRLAERLPAGLGLRRAGDLLGRLVTDVEALDGLYLRALVPGVAALAVVLAVGLLLGVAGPGLAIIVALPLALALALPPLLAPG
;
A
#
# COMPACT_ATOMS: atom_id res chain seq x y z
N MET A 1 0.19 -17.13 -16.28
CA MET A 1 -0.13 -15.98 -15.41
C MET A 1 0.35 -16.14 -13.97
N LEU A 2 -0.21 -17.03 -13.13
CA LEU A 2 0.24 -17.17 -11.72
C LEU A 2 1.70 -17.67 -11.57
N THR A 3 2.14 -18.55 -12.48
CA THR A 3 3.53 -19.06 -12.57
C THR A 3 4.53 -18.03 -13.13
N ASP A 4 4.05 -17.04 -13.90
CA ASP A 4 4.90 -15.95 -14.41
C ASP A 4 5.11 -14.89 -13.31
N LEU A 5 4.06 -14.59 -12.55
CA LEU A 5 4.11 -13.72 -11.37
C LEU A 5 5.10 -14.23 -10.31
N SER A 6 5.12 -15.55 -10.05
CA SER A 6 6.02 -16.13 -9.03
C SER A 6 7.50 -16.10 -9.45
N ARG A 7 7.80 -16.24 -10.75
CA ARG A 7 9.16 -16.07 -11.28
C ARG A 7 9.64 -14.63 -11.20
N VAL A 8 8.76 -13.66 -11.47
CA VAL A 8 9.10 -12.24 -11.37
C VAL A 8 9.25 -11.78 -9.91
N LEU A 9 8.39 -12.26 -9.01
CA LEU A 9 8.53 -12.04 -7.56
C LEU A 9 9.85 -12.60 -7.00
N GLY A 10 10.41 -13.65 -7.62
CA GLY A 10 11.72 -14.20 -7.29
C GLY A 10 12.89 -13.23 -7.53
N LEU A 11 12.78 -12.30 -8.48
CA LEU A 11 13.81 -11.29 -8.75
C LEU A 11 13.80 -10.15 -7.72
N TRP A 12 12.67 -9.91 -7.06
CA TRP A 12 12.52 -8.88 -6.02
C TRP A 12 13.03 -9.29 -4.63
N HIS A 13 13.49 -10.53 -4.49
CA HIS A 13 13.99 -11.05 -3.22
C HIS A 13 15.19 -10.24 -2.67
N ALA A 14 15.97 -9.59 -3.54
CA ALA A 14 17.10 -8.74 -3.15
C ALA A 14 16.69 -7.37 -2.56
N ARG A 15 15.48 -6.88 -2.85
CA ARG A 15 14.94 -5.60 -2.31
C ARG A 15 13.74 -5.79 -1.38
N ARG A 16 13.53 -7.03 -0.91
CA ARG A 16 12.41 -7.43 -0.03
C ARG A 16 12.25 -6.53 1.21
N GLY A 17 13.35 -6.07 1.80
CA GLY A 17 13.32 -5.21 2.98
C GLY A 17 12.60 -3.87 2.74
N TRP A 18 12.83 -3.23 1.60
CA TRP A 18 12.18 -1.96 1.26
C TRP A 18 10.70 -2.14 0.89
N LEU A 19 10.38 -3.26 0.25
CA LEU A 19 9.00 -3.63 -0.07
C LEU A 19 8.19 -3.85 1.22
N TRP A 20 8.70 -4.67 2.14
CA TRP A 20 8.08 -4.90 3.44
C TRP A 20 7.98 -3.63 4.28
N ALA A 21 9.00 -2.77 4.27
CA ALA A 21 8.95 -1.49 4.95
C ALA A 21 7.83 -0.59 4.41
N GLY A 22 7.66 -0.50 3.08
CA GLY A 22 6.57 0.24 2.45
C GLY A 22 5.19 -0.33 2.81
N ALA A 23 5.04 -1.65 2.78
CA ALA A 23 3.80 -2.32 3.18
C ALA A 23 3.48 -2.10 4.67
N ALA A 24 4.48 -2.23 5.55
CA ALA A 24 4.33 -1.98 6.98
C ALA A 24 3.92 -0.52 7.25
N MET A 25 4.50 0.44 6.53
CA MET A 25 4.16 1.85 6.70
C MET A 25 2.74 2.17 6.20
N ALA A 26 2.29 1.54 5.11
CA ALA A 26 0.92 1.63 4.64
C ALA A 26 -0.08 1.02 5.64
N VAL A 27 0.25 -0.14 6.22
CA VAL A 27 -0.55 -0.77 7.28
C VAL A 27 -0.62 0.14 8.51
N LEU A 28 0.51 0.67 8.97
CA LEU A 28 0.54 1.59 10.11
C LEU A 28 -0.28 2.86 9.85
N ALA A 29 -0.17 3.45 8.65
CA ALA A 29 -0.92 4.65 8.29
C ALA A 29 -2.44 4.40 8.26
N THR A 30 -2.87 3.25 7.76
CA THR A 30 -4.29 2.87 7.69
C THR A 30 -4.85 2.53 9.06
N LEU A 31 -4.12 1.76 9.87
CA LEU A 31 -4.49 1.47 11.27
C LEU A 31 -4.55 2.74 12.12
N ALA A 32 -3.60 3.66 11.95
CA ALA A 32 -3.65 4.97 12.61
C ALA A 32 -4.90 5.77 12.23
N GLY A 33 -5.32 5.71 10.96
CA GLY A 33 -6.57 6.32 10.51
C GLY A 33 -7.82 5.71 11.15
N VAL A 34 -7.87 4.38 11.27
CA VAL A 34 -8.98 3.67 11.94
C VAL A 34 -9.03 3.98 13.42
N ALA A 35 -7.87 3.95 14.09
CA ALA A 35 -7.76 4.31 15.49
C ALA A 35 -8.19 5.77 15.74
N LEU A 36 -7.79 6.71 14.88
CA LEU A 36 -8.22 8.12 14.94
C LEU A 36 -9.74 8.23 14.90
N LEU A 37 -10.39 7.52 13.97
CA LEU A 37 -11.85 7.52 13.83
C LEU A 37 -12.54 6.94 15.07
N GLY A 38 -11.99 5.85 15.62
CA GLY A 38 -12.49 5.21 16.84
C GLY A 38 -12.38 6.12 18.07
N PHE A 39 -11.22 6.76 18.28
CA PHE A 39 -11.02 7.71 19.38
C PHE A 39 -11.90 8.95 19.23
N ALA A 40 -12.04 9.48 18.02
CA ALA A 40 -12.95 10.60 17.74
C ALA A 40 -14.41 10.23 18.06
N GLY A 41 -14.87 9.05 17.62
CA GLY A 41 -16.22 8.56 17.90
C GLY A 41 -16.49 8.39 19.39
N ARG A 42 -15.53 7.84 20.14
CA ARG A 42 -15.62 7.72 21.60
C ARG A 42 -15.70 9.08 22.29
N GLY A 43 -14.89 10.05 21.85
CA GLY A 43 -14.90 11.42 22.37
C GLY A 43 -16.25 12.11 22.17
N VAL A 44 -16.85 11.97 20.98
CA VAL A 44 -18.18 12.52 20.68
C VAL A 44 -19.27 11.85 21.53
N SER A 45 -19.25 10.52 21.61
CA SER A 45 -20.23 9.76 22.40
C SER A 45 -20.20 10.14 23.88
N GLU A 46 -19.01 10.33 24.45
CA GLU A 46 -18.88 10.73 25.84
C GLU A 46 -19.32 12.17 26.07
N GLY A 47 -18.94 13.10 25.17
CA GLY A 47 -19.37 14.50 25.25
C GLY A 47 -20.90 14.67 25.19
N LEU A 48 -21.60 13.84 24.40
CA LEU A 48 -23.06 13.80 24.37
C LEU A 48 -23.66 13.23 25.67
N ARG A 49 -23.01 12.24 26.28
CA ARG A 49 -23.50 11.57 27.49
C ARG A 49 -23.36 12.43 28.74
N THR A 50 -22.25 13.15 28.87
CA THR A 50 -21.94 13.96 30.08
C THR A 50 -22.28 15.43 29.92
N GLY A 51 -22.54 15.92 28.69
CA GLY A 51 -22.74 17.35 28.40
C GLY A 51 -21.49 18.22 28.61
N ALA A 52 -20.34 17.61 28.91
CA ALA A 52 -19.08 18.26 29.19
C ALA A 52 -17.91 17.41 28.70
N LEU A 53 -16.83 18.05 28.23
CA LEU A 53 -15.58 17.37 27.90
C LEU A 53 -14.86 16.94 29.18
N THR A 54 -15.16 15.72 29.65
CA THR A 54 -14.53 15.13 30.84
C THR A 54 -13.10 14.65 30.55
N GLY A 55 -12.34 14.30 31.59
CA GLY A 55 -10.93 13.87 31.48
C GLY A 55 -10.67 12.74 30.48
N VAL A 56 -11.63 11.85 30.24
CA VAL A 56 -11.54 10.78 29.23
C VAL A 56 -11.58 11.36 27.80
N ALA A 57 -12.47 12.33 27.55
CA ALA A 57 -12.54 13.02 26.26
C ALA A 57 -11.26 13.85 26.03
N VAL A 58 -10.76 14.56 27.05
CA VAL A 58 -9.51 15.32 26.95
C VAL A 58 -8.30 14.41 26.74
N GLY A 59 -8.22 13.27 27.43
CA GLY A 59 -7.18 12.26 27.21
C GLY A 59 -7.18 11.69 25.79
N SER A 60 -8.36 11.46 25.21
CA SER A 60 -8.47 11.03 23.81
C SER A 60 -7.98 12.09 22.82
N LEU A 61 -8.19 13.39 23.10
CA LEU A 61 -7.67 14.50 22.28
C LEU A 61 -6.15 14.59 22.29
N LEU A 62 -5.50 14.20 23.40
CA LEU A 62 -4.04 14.15 23.49
C LEU A 62 -3.46 13.00 22.65
N LEU A 63 -4.13 11.85 22.61
CA LEU A 63 -3.76 10.70 21.76
C LEU A 63 -4.04 10.96 20.27
N LEU A 64 -5.06 11.77 19.96
CA LEU A 64 -5.39 12.15 18.59
C LEU A 64 -4.27 12.98 17.92
N ARG A 65 -3.57 13.86 18.66
CA ARG A 65 -2.52 14.75 18.13
C ARG A 65 -1.36 14.03 17.42
N PRO A 66 -0.62 13.10 18.06
CA PRO A 66 0.45 12.38 17.39
C PRO A 66 -0.08 11.52 16.24
N LEU A 67 -1.30 10.98 16.37
CA LEU A 67 -1.94 10.13 15.37
C LEU A 67 -2.36 10.92 14.11
N MET A 68 -2.82 12.16 14.30
CA MET A 68 -3.13 13.11 13.22
C MET A 68 -1.88 13.47 12.41
N ALA A 69 -0.71 13.56 13.03
CA ALA A 69 0.55 13.82 12.35
C ALA A 69 1.16 12.55 11.74
N ALA A 70 1.08 11.42 12.44
CA ALA A 70 1.67 10.15 12.01
C ALA A 70 1.09 9.67 10.67
N ARG A 71 -0.22 9.82 10.45
CA ARG A 71 -0.89 9.38 9.21
C ARG A 71 -0.37 10.10 7.95
N PRO A 72 -0.40 11.44 7.84
CA PRO A 72 0.13 12.15 6.67
C PRO A 72 1.65 11.97 6.54
N LEU A 73 2.41 11.91 7.64
CA LEU A 73 3.85 11.67 7.59
C LEU A 73 4.18 10.29 7.01
N ALA A 74 3.49 9.23 7.46
CA ALA A 74 3.66 7.89 6.94
C ALA A 74 3.28 7.79 5.45
N ARG A 75 2.18 8.42 5.05
CA ARG A 75 1.76 8.51 3.64
C ARG A 75 2.75 9.29 2.77
N TYR A 76 3.32 10.36 3.31
CA TYR A 76 4.32 11.16 2.62
C TYR A 76 5.62 10.38 2.44
N ALA A 77 6.07 9.68 3.49
CA ALA A 77 7.24 8.80 3.42
C ALA A 77 7.02 7.66 2.42
N GLU A 78 5.86 7.01 2.44
CA GLU A 78 5.46 5.99 1.45
C GLU A 78 5.57 6.56 0.03
N ARG A 79 5.01 7.75 -0.22
CA ARG A 79 5.09 8.42 -1.52
C ARG A 79 6.52 8.76 -1.94
N LEU A 80 7.36 9.24 -1.02
CA LEU A 80 8.74 9.57 -1.33
C LEU A 80 9.55 8.33 -1.72
N VAL A 81 9.44 7.26 -0.94
CA VAL A 81 10.15 6.01 -1.18
C VAL A 81 9.72 5.38 -2.50
N THR A 82 8.41 5.38 -2.75
CA THR A 82 7.86 4.82 -3.98
C THR A 82 8.30 5.63 -5.21
N HIS A 83 8.21 6.95 -5.15
CA HIS A 83 8.60 7.81 -6.28
C HIS A 83 10.10 7.72 -6.60
N SER A 84 10.94 7.71 -5.56
CA SER A 84 12.39 7.57 -5.76
C SER A 84 12.79 6.18 -6.26
N ALA A 85 12.04 5.12 -5.91
CA ALA A 85 12.21 3.80 -6.50
C ALA A 85 11.88 3.80 -8.00
N THR A 86 10.76 4.40 -8.40
CA THR A 86 10.36 4.47 -9.82
C THR A 86 11.37 5.26 -10.65
N PHE A 87 11.85 6.40 -10.14
CA PHE A 87 12.84 7.20 -10.85
C PHE A 87 14.20 6.53 -10.97
N ARG A 88 14.65 5.80 -9.95
CA ARG A 88 15.90 5.03 -10.04
C ARG A 88 15.77 3.86 -11.02
N ALA A 89 14.64 3.16 -11.03
CA ALA A 89 14.38 2.11 -12.01
C ALA A 89 14.42 2.66 -13.46
N LEU A 90 13.79 3.81 -13.69
CA LEU A 90 13.82 4.48 -14.98
C LEU A 90 15.26 4.85 -15.39
N ALA A 91 16.03 5.43 -14.46
CA ALA A 91 17.41 5.84 -14.70
C ALA A 91 18.34 4.66 -14.99
N ASP A 92 18.30 3.59 -14.17
CA ASP A 92 19.13 2.39 -14.32
C ASP A 92 18.87 1.71 -15.66
N THR A 93 17.60 1.62 -16.05
CA THR A 93 17.19 0.99 -17.31
C THR A 93 17.69 1.80 -18.52
N ARG A 94 17.63 3.13 -18.41
CA ARG A 94 18.16 4.05 -19.43
C ARG A 94 19.67 3.89 -19.58
N ILE A 95 20.43 3.84 -18.48
CA ILE A 95 21.88 3.67 -18.49
C ILE A 95 22.30 2.31 -19.05
N TRP A 96 21.68 1.23 -18.57
CA TRP A 96 22.00 -0.13 -19.03
C TRP A 96 21.77 -0.26 -20.53
N PHE A 97 20.66 0.29 -21.05
CA PHE A 97 20.34 0.22 -22.47
C PHE A 97 21.32 1.00 -23.33
N PHE A 98 21.63 2.26 -22.99
CA PHE A 98 22.57 3.05 -23.76
C PHE A 98 23.96 2.43 -23.77
N ARG A 99 24.40 1.84 -22.65
CA ARG A 99 25.67 1.10 -22.58
C ARG A 99 25.65 -0.14 -23.47
N ARG A 100 24.57 -0.93 -23.43
CA ARG A 100 24.44 -2.14 -24.26
C ARG A 100 24.32 -1.83 -25.75
N LEU A 101 23.68 -0.71 -26.08
CA LEU A 101 23.61 -0.18 -27.43
C LEU A 101 25.00 0.22 -27.92
N ALA A 102 25.77 0.97 -27.11
CA ALA A 102 27.14 1.35 -27.43
C ALA A 102 28.08 0.14 -27.62
N GLU A 103 27.94 -0.91 -26.80
CA GLU A 103 28.75 -2.14 -26.89
C GLU A 103 28.40 -3.01 -28.12
N ARG A 104 27.17 -2.93 -28.64
CA ARG A 104 26.65 -3.82 -29.69
C ARG A 104 26.23 -3.09 -30.96
N LEU A 105 26.96 -2.03 -31.33
CA LEU A 105 26.75 -1.31 -32.57
C LEU A 105 27.75 -1.75 -33.67
N PRO A 106 27.59 -2.91 -34.33
CA PRO A 106 28.10 -3.11 -35.67
C PRO A 106 27.05 -2.57 -36.66
N ALA A 107 27.28 -1.37 -37.19
CA ALA A 107 26.71 -0.71 -38.39
C ALA A 107 25.23 -0.92 -38.86
N GLY A 108 24.35 -1.72 -38.22
CA GLY A 108 23.13 -2.19 -38.89
C GLY A 108 21.93 -2.62 -38.05
N LEU A 109 22.00 -2.63 -36.71
CA LEU A 109 20.77 -2.72 -35.91
C LEU A 109 20.06 -1.36 -35.96
N GLY A 110 18.96 -1.27 -36.71
CA GLY A 110 18.14 -0.07 -36.73
C GLY A 110 17.73 0.30 -35.31
N LEU A 111 18.19 1.47 -34.84
CA LEU A 111 17.97 2.03 -33.49
C LEU A 111 16.50 1.92 -33.03
N ARG A 112 15.56 1.93 -33.98
CA ARG A 112 14.11 1.76 -33.78
C ARG A 112 13.73 0.43 -33.12
N ARG A 113 14.31 -0.71 -33.53
CA ARG A 113 13.99 -2.05 -32.99
C ARG A 113 14.58 -2.27 -31.58
N ALA A 114 15.74 -1.69 -31.30
CA ALA A 114 16.34 -1.71 -29.97
C ALA A 114 15.51 -0.86 -28.99
N GLY A 115 15.04 0.31 -29.44
CA GLY A 115 14.15 1.18 -28.66
C GLY A 115 12.82 0.50 -28.27
N ASP A 116 12.21 -0.24 -29.20
CA ASP A 116 10.96 -0.97 -28.92
C ASP A 116 11.12 -2.08 -27.87
N LEU A 117 12.23 -2.83 -27.91
CA LEU A 117 12.52 -3.88 -26.94
C LEU A 117 12.78 -3.30 -25.54
N LEU A 118 13.48 -2.16 -25.45
CA LEU A 118 13.66 -1.46 -24.19
C LEU A 118 12.34 -0.92 -23.64
N GLY A 119 11.55 -0.29 -24.51
CA GLY A 119 10.24 0.24 -24.15
C GLY A 119 9.38 -0.84 -23.52
N ARG A 120 9.29 -2.02 -24.15
CA ARG A 120 8.55 -3.17 -23.61
C ARG A 120 9.07 -3.62 -22.25
N LEU A 121 10.38 -3.76 -22.09
CA LEU A 121 10.98 -4.23 -20.83
C LEU A 121 10.77 -3.22 -19.69
N VAL A 122 10.89 -1.92 -19.97
CA VAL A 122 10.57 -0.84 -19.02
C VAL A 122 9.09 -0.87 -18.66
N THR A 123 8.20 -0.92 -19.66
CA THR A 123 6.75 -0.92 -19.44
C THR A 123 6.31 -2.14 -18.65
N ASP A 124 6.90 -3.31 -18.89
CA ASP A 124 6.60 -4.53 -18.13
C ASP A 124 7.04 -4.39 -16.66
N VAL A 125 8.24 -3.84 -16.40
CA VAL A 125 8.72 -3.57 -15.03
C VAL A 125 7.85 -2.52 -14.34
N GLU A 126 7.48 -1.45 -15.03
CA GLU A 126 6.59 -0.41 -14.50
C GLU A 126 5.18 -0.95 -14.23
N ALA A 127 4.68 -1.88 -15.04
CA ALA A 127 3.39 -2.55 -14.82
C ALA A 127 3.43 -3.41 -13.56
N LEU A 128 4.54 -4.12 -13.32
CA LEU A 128 4.77 -4.91 -12.11
C LEU A 128 4.90 -4.06 -10.85
N ASP A 129 5.67 -2.96 -10.90
CA ASP A 129 5.73 -1.98 -9.81
C ASP A 129 4.34 -1.39 -9.57
N GLY A 130 3.61 -1.06 -10.63
CA GLY A 130 2.23 -0.61 -10.57
C GLY A 130 1.32 -1.60 -9.84
N LEU A 131 1.42 -2.89 -10.14
CA LEU A 131 0.67 -3.95 -9.45
C LEU A 131 1.02 -4.02 -7.96
N TYR A 132 2.31 -3.94 -7.61
CA TYR A 132 2.74 -3.97 -6.22
C TYR A 132 2.16 -2.81 -5.42
N LEU A 133 2.34 -1.58 -5.90
CA LEU A 133 1.93 -0.38 -5.19
C LEU A 133 0.41 -0.14 -5.21
N ARG A 134 -0.28 -0.54 -6.30
CA ARG A 134 -1.71 -0.23 -6.47
C ARG A 134 -2.64 -1.36 -6.07
N ALA A 135 -2.17 -2.61 -6.04
CA ALA A 135 -3.01 -3.76 -5.69
C ALA A 135 -2.52 -4.46 -4.41
N LEU A 136 -1.24 -4.86 -4.35
CA LEU A 136 -0.70 -5.64 -3.22
C LEU A 136 -0.63 -4.83 -1.93
N VAL A 137 0.01 -3.65 -1.96
CA VAL A 137 0.15 -2.81 -0.76
C VAL A 137 -1.22 -2.38 -0.19
N PRO A 138 -2.18 -1.88 -1.00
CA PRO A 138 -3.51 -1.55 -0.52
C PRO A 138 -4.29 -2.79 -0.04
N GLY A 139 -4.12 -3.94 -0.71
CA GLY A 139 -4.75 -5.19 -0.31
C GLY A 139 -4.28 -5.68 1.06
N VAL A 140 -2.98 -5.65 1.33
CA VAL A 140 -2.40 -6.01 2.64
C VAL A 140 -2.89 -5.05 3.72
N ALA A 141 -2.90 -3.74 3.44
CA ALA A 141 -3.39 -2.74 4.38
C ALA A 141 -4.90 -2.92 4.68
N ALA A 142 -5.72 -3.18 3.66
CA ALA A 142 -7.14 -3.46 3.84
C ALA A 142 -7.37 -4.71 4.70
N LEU A 143 -6.63 -5.79 4.43
CA LEU A 143 -6.74 -7.04 5.18
C LEU A 143 -6.35 -6.85 6.65
N ALA A 144 -5.30 -6.08 6.91
CA ALA A 144 -4.91 -5.71 8.28
C ALA A 144 -6.01 -4.91 9.00
N VAL A 145 -6.68 -3.98 8.31
CA VAL A 145 -7.81 -3.22 8.86
C VAL A 145 -8.99 -4.14 9.19
N VAL A 146 -9.37 -5.05 8.28
CA VAL A 146 -10.47 -5.99 8.52
C VAL A 146 -10.20 -6.85 9.75
N LEU A 147 -8.98 -7.39 9.87
CA LEU A 147 -8.56 -8.17 11.03
C LEU A 147 -8.58 -7.34 12.31
N ALA A 148 -8.01 -6.14 12.29
CA ALA A 148 -7.96 -5.28 13.47
C ALA A 148 -9.36 -4.90 13.97
N VAL A 149 -10.26 -4.48 13.05
CA VAL A 149 -11.65 -4.13 13.37
C VAL A 149 -12.42 -5.37 13.84
N GLY A 150 -12.26 -6.51 13.18
CA GLY A 150 -12.89 -7.77 13.57
C GLY A 150 -12.48 -8.22 14.98
N LEU A 151 -11.19 -8.13 15.32
CA LEU A 151 -10.69 -8.43 16.66
C LEU A 151 -11.23 -7.45 17.72
N LEU A 152 -11.14 -6.14 17.44
CA LEU A 152 -11.64 -5.09 18.35
C LEU A 152 -13.12 -5.25 18.66
N LEU A 153 -13.94 -5.46 17.64
CA LEU A 153 -15.38 -5.65 17.79
C LEU A 153 -15.72 -7.02 18.37
N GLY A 154 -14.92 -8.06 18.08
CA GLY A 154 -15.09 -9.40 18.64
C GLY A 154 -14.95 -9.44 20.15
N VAL A 155 -14.03 -8.63 20.70
CA VAL A 155 -13.91 -8.44 22.16
C VAL A 155 -15.14 -7.75 22.74
N ALA A 156 -15.78 -6.83 22.01
CA ALA A 156 -16.98 -6.13 22.46
C ALA A 156 -18.25 -6.98 22.33
N GLY A 157 -18.30 -7.88 21.35
CA GLY A 157 -19.36 -8.86 21.16
C GLY A 157 -19.28 -9.56 19.79
N PRO A 158 -19.42 -10.89 19.73
CA PRO A 158 -19.24 -11.65 18.48
C PRO A 158 -20.25 -11.28 17.39
N GLY A 159 -21.47 -10.87 17.75
CA GLY A 159 -22.49 -10.42 16.79
C GLY A 159 -22.08 -9.13 16.05
N LEU A 160 -21.46 -8.18 16.75
CA LEU A 160 -20.97 -6.93 16.16
C LEU A 160 -19.82 -7.19 15.18
N ALA A 161 -18.93 -8.12 15.53
CA ALA A 161 -17.84 -8.53 14.65
C ALA A 161 -18.37 -9.08 13.33
N ILE A 162 -19.38 -9.96 13.36
CA ILE A 162 -19.96 -10.53 12.14
C ILE A 162 -20.64 -9.46 11.29
N ILE A 163 -21.48 -8.61 11.89
CA ILE A 163 -22.24 -7.59 11.17
C ILE A 163 -21.33 -6.59 10.45
N VAL A 164 -20.16 -6.27 11.02
CA VAL A 164 -19.25 -5.26 10.48
C VAL A 164 -18.10 -5.87 9.65
N ALA A 165 -17.47 -6.93 10.14
CA ALA A 165 -16.30 -7.52 9.47
C ALA A 165 -16.69 -8.32 8.22
N LEU A 166 -17.88 -8.95 8.19
CA LEU A 166 -18.33 -9.72 7.03
C LEU A 166 -18.53 -8.85 5.77
N PRO A 167 -19.27 -7.72 5.80
CA PRO A 167 -19.40 -6.86 4.62
C PRO A 167 -18.06 -6.23 4.21
N LEU A 168 -17.18 -5.91 5.17
CA LEU A 168 -15.82 -5.43 4.88
C LEU A 168 -14.98 -6.49 4.15
N ALA A 169 -15.05 -7.74 4.59
CA ALA A 169 -14.37 -8.86 3.93
C ALA A 169 -14.92 -9.12 2.53
N LEU A 170 -16.24 -9.04 2.35
CA LEU A 170 -16.90 -9.13 1.04
C LEU A 170 -16.47 -8.00 0.10
N ALA A 171 -16.40 -6.75 0.59
CA ALA A 171 -15.94 -5.62 -0.19
C ALA A 171 -14.49 -5.77 -0.67
N LEU A 172 -13.65 -6.47 0.10
CA LEU A 172 -12.28 -6.81 -0.31
C LEU A 172 -12.24 -7.94 -1.35
N ALA A 173 -13.14 -8.92 -1.23
CA ALA A 173 -13.19 -10.11 -2.09
C ALA A 173 -13.92 -9.90 -3.42
N LEU A 174 -14.85 -8.94 -3.51
CA LEU A 174 -15.65 -8.66 -4.70
C LEU A 174 -14.84 -8.18 -5.92
N PRO A 175 -13.91 -7.22 -5.81
CA PRO A 175 -13.13 -6.74 -6.96
C PRO A 175 -12.35 -7.82 -7.72
N PRO A 176 -11.62 -8.75 -7.07
CA PRO A 176 -10.95 -9.83 -7.80
C PRO A 176 -11.93 -10.88 -8.35
N LEU A 177 -13.13 -11.02 -7.77
CA LEU A 177 -14.14 -11.97 -8.24
C LEU A 177 -14.92 -11.45 -9.47
N LEU A 178 -15.11 -10.13 -9.56
CA LEU A 178 -15.84 -9.45 -10.63
C LEU A 178 -14.93 -8.97 -11.77
N ALA A 179 -13.60 -9.05 -11.59
CA ALA A 179 -12.66 -8.73 -12.65
C ALA A 179 -12.83 -9.74 -13.80
N PRO A 180 -13.20 -9.30 -15.03
CA PRO A 180 -13.19 -10.18 -16.18
C PRO A 180 -11.73 -10.62 -16.43
N GLY A 181 -11.53 -11.94 -16.47
CA GLY A 181 -10.23 -12.58 -16.73
C GLY A 181 -9.71 -12.34 -18.13
#